data_AF-A0A5C6G9W9-F1
#
_entry.id   AF-A0A5C6G9W9-F1
#
_cell.length_a   1.000
_cell.length_b   1.000
_cell.length_c   1.000
_cell.angle_alpha   90.00
_cell.angle_beta   90.00
_cell.angle_gamma   90.00
#
_symmetry.space_group_name_H-M   'P 1'
#
loop_
_entity.id
_entity.type
_entity.pdbx_description
1 polymer ?
#
loop_
_entity_poly.entity_id
_entity_poly.type
_entity_poly.pdbx_seq_one_letter_code
_entity_poly.pdbx_strand_id
1 'polypeptide(L)'
;MTRGRAAQLAVAAALLFHFLGLAYGSTYKFCEESAEENRPVAVAARRDCSRLKLSGPQRCIYRPAGSRLTSVPVANSSGEELAVFLPERMDARAVEHALVVVAGKLSNAGVYWESLEEVVELYRMRTSRPRGSTISVAPLLFSQRYTPGLQGEKHLAWTSARAWISGGAASHPARSTTTSIDALEALVDDLSRRDKYPRLANITVVGQSAGGQLVQRFAALARERGPDGVHVRYVQNNPATCSYFTGHRSTPAAPSARTCRRYNAWPFGFDGFDGTAAGRLPPREYFRRYMSRDVVATVGYRDTNPCSGDQACQAVLQGGHRRRDRNLVWYRYVHELARTGEDLTGFPGSFAGLPDWGSGSGSGSVPNTSAGLRLAVARGAGHEFDDIFASPVGLSALFDHDHVLEGWRPGR
;
A
#
# COMPACT_ATOMS: atom_id res chain seq x y z
N MET A 1 62.91 47.78 -50.38
CA MET A 1 61.82 48.78 -50.24
C MET A 1 61.00 48.43 -49.01
N THR A 2 60.78 49.43 -48.18
CA THR A 2 60.36 49.38 -46.78
C THR A 2 58.86 49.55 -46.58
N ARG A 3 58.35 48.85 -45.55
CA ARG A 3 57.30 49.23 -44.56
C ARG A 3 55.82 49.38 -45.02
N GLY A 4 54.96 48.73 -44.25
CA GLY A 4 53.56 49.13 -44.03
C GLY A 4 52.80 48.16 -43.10
N ARG A 5 52.75 48.45 -41.79
CA ARG A 5 51.87 47.82 -40.79
C ARG A 5 50.43 48.36 -40.95
N ALA A 6 49.41 47.53 -40.73
CA ALA A 6 48.25 47.87 -39.90
C ALA A 6 47.39 46.62 -39.62
N ALA A 7 46.97 46.47 -38.37
CA ALA A 7 46.17 45.39 -37.82
C ALA A 7 44.66 45.63 -38.02
N GLN A 8 43.84 44.56 -37.97
CA GLN A 8 42.63 44.51 -37.14
C GLN A 8 42.01 43.10 -37.10
N LEU A 9 41.56 42.74 -35.90
CA LEU A 9 40.91 41.49 -35.53
C LEU A 9 39.61 41.25 -36.32
N ALA A 10 39.36 39.98 -36.69
CA ALA A 10 38.02 39.50 -36.99
C ALA A 10 37.82 38.13 -36.32
N VAL A 11 37.06 38.14 -35.23
CA VAL A 11 36.46 36.99 -34.56
C VAL A 11 35.13 36.69 -35.27
N ALA A 12 34.97 35.49 -35.83
CA ALA A 12 33.69 34.91 -36.28
C ALA A 12 33.94 33.44 -36.66
N ALA A 13 33.13 32.44 -36.36
CA ALA A 13 31.97 32.29 -35.50
C ALA A 13 31.85 30.77 -35.26
N ALA A 14 31.94 30.31 -34.01
CA ALA A 14 31.61 28.92 -33.67
C ALA A 14 30.09 28.84 -33.47
N LEU A 15 29.41 28.12 -34.37
CA LEU A 15 27.99 27.82 -34.32
C LEU A 15 27.67 27.02 -33.04
N LEU A 16 27.20 27.72 -32.01
CA LEU A 16 26.51 27.13 -30.86
C LEU A 16 25.07 26.85 -31.26
N PHE A 17 24.77 25.59 -31.61
CA PHE A 17 23.40 25.08 -31.58
C PHE A 17 22.93 25.04 -30.12
N HIS A 18 22.20 26.07 -29.70
CA HIS A 18 21.42 26.05 -28.48
C HIS A 18 20.23 25.09 -28.66
N PHE A 19 20.37 23.86 -28.18
CA PHE A 19 19.21 23.07 -27.78
C PHE A 19 18.67 23.68 -26.47
N LEU A 20 17.65 24.54 -26.60
CA LEU A 20 16.77 24.93 -25.50
C LEU A 20 15.92 23.71 -25.11
N GLY A 21 16.51 22.81 -24.32
CA GLY A 21 15.76 21.85 -23.53
C GLY A 21 15.21 22.57 -22.30
N LEU A 22 13.94 22.98 -22.34
CA LEU A 22 13.18 23.32 -21.14
C LEU A 22 12.98 22.03 -20.33
N ALA A 23 13.98 21.68 -19.52
CA ALA A 23 13.82 20.70 -18.47
C ALA A 23 12.99 21.34 -17.35
N TYR A 24 11.66 21.27 -17.45
CA TYR A 24 10.79 21.37 -16.28
C TYR A 24 10.95 20.09 -15.45
N GLY A 25 12.15 19.89 -14.90
CA GLY A 25 12.40 18.87 -13.89
C GLY A 25 11.86 19.40 -12.58
N SER A 26 10.80 18.81 -12.05
CA SER A 26 10.47 18.97 -10.64
C SER A 26 11.67 18.47 -9.82
N THR A 27 12.47 19.41 -9.30
CA THR A 27 13.63 19.08 -8.48
C THR A 27 13.15 18.64 -7.12
N TYR A 28 12.96 17.33 -6.95
CA TYR A 28 12.71 16.74 -5.66
C TYR A 28 13.84 17.10 -4.69
N LYS A 29 13.46 17.50 -3.47
CA LYS A 29 14.43 17.75 -2.41
C LYS A 29 14.87 16.43 -1.77
N PHE A 30 15.90 15.80 -2.31
CA PHE A 30 16.49 14.58 -1.74
C PHE A 30 17.39 14.87 -0.54
N CYS A 31 17.55 13.88 0.34
CA CYS A 31 18.53 13.95 1.43
C CYS A 31 19.95 13.79 0.89
N GLU A 32 20.94 14.43 1.53
CA GLU A 32 22.36 14.24 1.18
C GLU A 32 22.82 12.81 1.45
N GLU A 33 23.59 12.22 0.52
CA GLU A 33 23.99 10.79 0.54
C GLU A 33 24.89 10.42 1.73
N SER A 34 25.55 11.38 2.38
CA SER A 34 26.48 11.17 3.50
C SER A 34 25.83 11.19 4.90
N ALA A 35 24.51 11.42 5.01
CA ALA A 35 23.83 11.59 6.29
C ALA A 35 23.03 10.34 6.68
N GLU A 36 23.67 9.37 7.34
CA GLU A 36 22.99 8.29 8.10
C GLU A 36 21.90 8.84 9.03
N GLU A 37 22.04 10.10 9.47
CA GLU A 37 21.11 10.85 10.33
C GLU A 37 19.74 11.15 9.69
N ASN A 38 19.58 10.98 8.36
CA ASN A 38 18.34 11.32 7.64
C ASN A 38 17.43 10.13 7.31
N ARG A 39 17.79 8.89 7.69
CA ARG A 39 16.84 7.77 7.66
C ARG A 39 15.71 8.06 8.66
N PRO A 40 14.43 8.13 8.25
CA PRO A 40 13.33 8.27 9.20
C PRO A 40 13.35 7.06 10.14
N VAL A 41 13.80 7.28 11.38
CA VAL A 41 13.91 6.21 12.37
C VAL A 41 12.54 5.59 12.58
N ALA A 42 12.45 4.27 12.38
CA ALA A 42 11.27 3.50 12.76
C ALA A 42 10.98 3.78 14.24
N VAL A 43 9.77 4.26 14.53
CA VAL A 43 9.41 4.55 15.92
C VAL A 43 9.32 3.21 16.65
N ALA A 44 10.28 2.95 17.54
CA ALA A 44 10.34 1.74 18.35
C ALA A 44 8.98 1.39 18.97
N ALA A 45 8.68 0.10 19.05
CA ALA A 45 7.47 -0.41 19.65
C ALA A 45 7.28 0.13 21.08
N ARG A 46 6.21 0.89 21.29
CA ARG A 46 5.89 1.56 22.57
C ARG A 46 5.68 0.54 23.68
N ARG A 47 6.42 0.60 24.79
CA ARG A 47 6.10 -0.23 25.98
C ARG A 47 5.22 0.50 27.00
N ASP A 48 5.21 1.82 26.94
CA ASP A 48 4.44 2.70 27.83
C ASP A 48 3.44 3.52 26.99
N CYS A 49 2.15 3.37 27.31
CA CYS A 49 1.04 4.06 26.64
C CYS A 49 1.01 5.58 26.94
N SER A 50 1.72 6.06 27.97
CA SER A 50 1.72 7.47 28.40
C SER A 50 2.72 8.35 27.65
N ARG A 51 3.74 7.77 26.99
CA ARG A 51 4.79 8.52 26.28
C ARG A 51 4.62 8.45 24.76
N LEU A 52 3.98 9.47 24.18
CA LEU A 52 3.78 9.60 22.73
C LEU A 52 4.98 10.27 22.06
N LYS A 53 6.07 9.54 21.76
CA LYS A 53 7.06 10.05 20.79
C LYS A 53 6.45 9.98 19.40
N LEU A 54 6.21 11.14 18.79
CA LEU A 54 5.73 11.28 17.42
C LEU A 54 6.93 11.58 16.52
N SER A 55 7.07 10.90 15.39
CA SER A 55 8.04 11.30 14.37
C SER A 55 7.74 12.72 13.91
N GLY A 56 8.78 13.55 13.80
CA GLY A 56 8.70 14.86 13.18
C GLY A 56 8.49 14.76 11.66
N PRO A 57 8.20 15.89 11.00
CA PRO A 57 8.16 15.95 9.54
C PRO A 57 9.54 15.66 8.94
N GLN A 58 9.57 15.00 7.80
CA GLN A 58 10.75 14.81 6.97
C GLN A 58 11.17 16.16 6.37
N ARG A 59 12.48 16.41 6.29
CA ARG A 59 13.06 17.63 5.70
C ARG A 59 13.45 17.48 4.22
N CYS A 60 13.53 16.24 3.76
CA CYS A 60 13.97 15.80 2.45
C CYS A 60 13.40 14.39 2.18
N ILE A 61 13.39 13.97 0.92
CA ILE A 61 12.99 12.63 0.50
C ILE A 61 14.22 11.72 0.58
N TYR A 62 14.12 10.63 1.35
CA TYR A 62 15.13 9.57 1.31
C TYR A 62 14.99 8.79 -0.01
N ARG A 63 16.03 8.84 -0.86
CA ARG A 63 16.13 8.05 -2.09
C ARG A 63 17.07 6.86 -1.83
N PRO A 64 16.57 5.63 -1.82
CA PRO A 64 17.41 4.44 -1.69
C PRO A 64 18.41 4.31 -2.84
N ALA A 65 19.57 3.73 -2.55
CA ALA A 65 20.56 3.41 -3.58
C ALA A 65 19.95 2.48 -4.64
N GLY A 66 20.29 2.70 -5.91
CA GLY A 66 19.76 1.91 -7.03
C GLY A 66 18.30 2.19 -7.38
N SER A 67 17.66 3.18 -6.74
CA SER A 67 16.30 3.61 -7.06
C SER A 67 16.28 4.99 -7.75
N ARG A 68 15.24 5.23 -8.53
CA ARG A 68 14.87 6.55 -9.04
C ARG A 68 13.44 6.88 -8.66
N LEU A 69 13.19 8.15 -8.35
CA LEU A 69 11.83 8.66 -8.16
C LEU A 69 11.29 9.13 -9.52
N THR A 70 10.10 8.65 -9.88
CA THR A 70 9.43 9.00 -11.13
C THR A 70 7.97 9.37 -10.87
N SER A 71 7.28 9.83 -11.91
CA SER A 71 5.90 10.29 -11.82
C SER A 71 5.02 9.41 -12.69
N VAL A 72 3.99 8.82 -12.09
CA VAL A 72 2.96 8.03 -12.78
C VAL A 72 1.72 8.92 -12.94
N PRO A 73 1.31 9.26 -14.17
CA PRO A 73 0.10 10.04 -14.40
C PRO A 73 -1.14 9.31 -13.87
N VAL A 74 -2.03 10.04 -13.20
CA VAL A 74 -3.32 9.50 -12.76
C VAL A 74 -4.38 9.79 -13.80
N ALA A 75 -4.98 8.73 -14.35
CA ALA A 75 -6.03 8.84 -15.35
C ALA A 75 -7.23 9.65 -14.83
N ASN A 76 -7.95 10.33 -15.75
CA ASN A 76 -9.13 11.15 -15.44
C ASN A 76 -8.91 12.26 -14.40
N SER A 77 -7.65 12.70 -14.24
CA SER A 77 -7.28 13.86 -13.41
C SER A 77 -6.88 15.05 -14.29
N SER A 78 -6.72 16.23 -13.69
CA SER A 78 -6.23 17.45 -14.36
C SER A 78 -4.70 17.45 -14.58
N GLY A 79 -4.13 16.28 -14.93
CA GLY A 79 -2.68 16.09 -15.06
C GLY A 79 -1.96 15.83 -13.74
N GLU A 80 -2.65 15.25 -12.77
CA GLU A 80 -2.11 14.90 -11.46
C GLU A 80 -1.30 13.60 -11.54
N GLU A 81 -0.27 13.50 -10.69
CA GLU A 81 0.73 12.45 -10.77
C GLU A 81 0.98 11.81 -9.40
N LEU A 82 1.22 10.50 -9.39
CA LEU A 82 1.73 9.78 -8.22
C LEU A 82 3.25 9.67 -8.32
N ALA A 83 3.98 10.13 -7.29
CA ALA A 83 5.41 9.91 -7.20
C ALA A 83 5.71 8.46 -6.79
N VAL A 84 6.61 7.79 -7.49
CA VAL A 84 6.88 6.35 -7.34
C VAL A 84 8.37 6.06 -7.42
N PHE A 85 8.91 5.33 -6.45
CA PHE A 85 10.24 4.75 -6.56
C PHE A 85 10.20 3.50 -7.45
N LEU A 86 11.12 3.44 -8.40
CA LEU A 86 11.41 2.30 -9.27
C LEU A 86 12.91 2.01 -9.26
N PRO A 87 13.35 0.83 -9.75
CA PRO A 87 14.76 0.61 -10.00
C PRO A 87 15.30 1.65 -10.98
N GLU A 88 16.48 2.18 -10.70
CA GLU A 88 17.18 3.11 -11.58
C GLU A 88 17.56 2.42 -12.90
N ARG A 89 17.96 1.16 -12.82
CA ARG A 89 18.30 0.31 -13.96
C ARG A 89 17.44 -0.95 -13.95
N MET A 90 16.77 -1.23 -15.05
CA MET A 90 16.03 -2.47 -15.28
C MET A 90 15.89 -2.74 -16.79
N ASP A 91 15.84 -4.00 -17.19
CA ASP A 91 15.34 -4.38 -18.50
C ASP A 91 13.82 -4.51 -18.43
N ALA A 92 13.10 -3.45 -18.82
CA ALA A 92 11.64 -3.41 -18.76
C ALA A 92 10.97 -4.53 -19.59
N ARG A 93 11.62 -4.98 -20.68
CA ARG A 93 11.11 -6.09 -21.50
C ARG A 93 11.23 -7.43 -20.80
N ALA A 94 12.14 -7.52 -19.82
CA ALA A 94 12.34 -8.73 -19.07
C ALA A 94 11.40 -8.90 -17.88
N VAL A 95 10.77 -7.81 -17.43
CA VAL A 95 9.97 -7.78 -16.18
C VAL A 95 8.74 -8.69 -16.29
N GLU A 96 8.61 -9.59 -15.32
CA GLU A 96 7.50 -10.56 -15.21
C GLU A 96 6.63 -10.32 -13.98
N HIS A 97 7.22 -9.72 -12.93
CA HIS A 97 6.54 -9.45 -11.65
C HIS A 97 6.93 -8.08 -11.10
N ALA A 98 5.94 -7.27 -10.72
CA ALA A 98 6.15 -6.04 -9.97
C ALA A 98 5.66 -6.21 -8.53
N LEU A 99 6.55 -5.97 -7.57
CA LEU A 99 6.21 -5.91 -6.15
C LEU A 99 6.06 -4.46 -5.75
N VAL A 100 4.84 -4.05 -5.41
CA VAL A 100 4.50 -2.69 -5.00
C VAL A 100 4.37 -2.64 -3.48
N VAL A 101 5.23 -1.90 -2.78
CA VAL A 101 5.16 -1.71 -1.32
C VAL A 101 4.59 -0.33 -0.95
N VAL A 102 3.42 -0.34 -0.33
CA VAL A 102 2.79 0.85 0.25
C VAL A 102 3.25 1.02 1.70
N ALA A 103 4.03 2.07 1.93
CA ALA A 103 4.63 2.36 3.23
C ALA A 103 3.62 2.64 4.35
N GLY A 104 4.11 2.64 5.58
CA GLY A 104 3.38 3.06 6.76
C GLY A 104 3.04 4.57 6.77
N LYS A 105 2.43 5.04 7.87
CA LYS A 105 1.84 6.39 7.95
C LYS A 105 2.83 7.55 7.78
N LEU A 106 4.13 7.28 7.85
CA LEU A 106 5.18 8.28 7.86
C LEU A 106 5.57 8.78 6.47
N SER A 107 4.96 8.25 5.40
CA SER A 107 5.28 8.62 4.02
C SER A 107 6.77 8.40 3.69
N ASN A 108 7.38 7.34 4.24
CA ASN A 108 8.79 7.00 4.07
C ASN A 108 8.98 5.87 3.04
N ALA A 109 8.45 6.06 1.83
CA ALA A 109 8.42 5.02 0.79
C ALA A 109 9.81 4.49 0.41
N GLY A 110 10.85 5.33 0.45
CA GLY A 110 12.22 4.90 0.20
C GLY A 110 12.69 3.79 1.16
N VAL A 111 12.42 3.94 2.46
CA VAL A 111 12.78 2.91 3.46
C VAL A 111 12.12 1.57 3.16
N TYR A 112 10.85 1.61 2.75
CA TYR A 112 10.11 0.39 2.41
C TYR A 112 10.55 -0.22 1.08
N TRP A 113 10.99 0.59 0.12
CA TRP A 113 11.58 0.10 -1.12
C TRP A 113 12.87 -0.68 -0.84
N GLU A 114 13.73 -0.14 0.03
CA GLU A 114 14.98 -0.79 0.46
C GLU A 114 14.70 -2.12 1.18
N SER A 115 13.80 -2.13 2.17
CA SER A 115 13.34 -3.37 2.82
C SER A 115 12.78 -4.39 1.82
N LEU A 116 12.03 -3.95 0.81
CA LEU A 116 11.50 -4.85 -0.21
C LEU A 116 12.61 -5.45 -1.09
N GLU A 117 13.63 -4.67 -1.46
CA GLU A 117 14.80 -5.19 -2.18
C GLU A 117 15.57 -6.23 -1.36
N GLU A 118 15.75 -6.02 -0.06
CA GLU A 118 16.36 -7.01 0.84
C GLU A 118 15.57 -8.33 0.84
N VAL A 119 14.24 -8.25 0.87
CA VAL A 119 13.34 -9.41 0.77
C VAL A 119 13.44 -10.10 -0.59
N VAL A 120 13.52 -9.34 -1.69
CA VAL A 120 13.70 -9.87 -3.04
C VAL A 120 15.03 -10.61 -3.16
N GLU A 121 16.11 -10.07 -2.61
CA GLU A 121 17.42 -10.72 -2.62
C GLU A 121 17.40 -11.99 -1.76
N LEU A 122 16.79 -11.94 -0.58
CA LEU A 122 16.58 -13.13 0.25
C LEU A 122 15.79 -14.22 -0.49
N TYR A 123 14.74 -13.84 -1.22
CA TYR A 123 13.98 -14.78 -2.04
C TYR A 123 14.89 -15.44 -3.08
N ARG A 124 15.67 -14.66 -3.84
CA ARG A 124 16.61 -15.15 -4.87
C ARG A 124 17.62 -16.12 -4.28
N MET A 125 18.17 -15.83 -3.10
CA MET A 125 19.13 -16.73 -2.42
C MET A 125 18.49 -18.06 -1.98
N ARG A 126 17.18 -18.07 -1.68
CA ARG A 126 16.48 -19.26 -1.17
C ARG A 126 15.79 -20.10 -2.23
N THR A 127 15.64 -19.59 -3.45
CA THR A 127 14.97 -20.31 -4.54
C THR A 127 15.97 -20.83 -5.56
N SER A 128 15.83 -22.11 -5.93
CA SER A 128 16.60 -22.72 -7.02
C SER A 128 16.09 -22.33 -8.42
N ARG A 129 14.93 -21.66 -8.47
CA ARG A 129 14.33 -21.09 -9.68
C ARG A 129 13.89 -19.66 -9.35
N PRO A 130 14.80 -18.68 -9.34
CA PRO A 130 14.38 -17.29 -9.28
C PRO A 130 13.44 -17.07 -10.48
N ARG A 131 12.18 -16.69 -10.18
CA ARG A 131 11.23 -16.28 -11.21
C ARG A 131 11.86 -15.13 -12.01
N GLY A 132 11.37 -14.88 -13.22
CA GLY A 132 11.94 -13.86 -14.11
C GLY A 132 12.02 -12.47 -13.48
N SER A 133 12.47 -11.49 -14.25
CA SER A 133 12.87 -10.19 -13.71
C SER A 133 11.77 -9.58 -12.83
N THR A 134 12.02 -9.53 -11.52
CA THR A 134 11.14 -8.92 -10.52
C THR A 134 11.63 -7.52 -10.21
N ILE A 135 10.74 -6.54 -10.16
CA ILE A 135 11.07 -5.16 -9.78
C ILE A 135 10.35 -4.75 -8.49
N SER A 136 11.05 -4.04 -7.61
CA SER A 136 10.42 -3.37 -6.46
C SER A 136 9.96 -1.97 -6.82
N VAL A 137 8.77 -1.62 -6.35
CA VAL A 137 8.07 -0.37 -6.64
C VAL A 137 7.53 0.19 -5.34
N ALA A 138 7.69 1.48 -5.05
CA ALA A 138 7.15 2.07 -3.83
C ALA A 138 6.51 3.44 -4.09
N PRO A 139 5.16 3.56 -4.09
CA PRO A 139 4.49 4.85 -4.21
C PRO A 139 4.72 5.71 -2.98
N LEU A 140 5.01 7.00 -3.21
CA LEU A 140 5.22 8.00 -2.18
C LEU A 140 3.95 8.81 -1.96
N LEU A 141 3.17 8.41 -0.95
CA LEU A 141 1.95 9.12 -0.54
C LEU A 141 2.29 10.31 0.35
N PHE A 142 2.53 11.48 -0.26
CA PHE A 142 2.86 12.71 0.47
C PHE A 142 1.76 13.12 1.45
N SER A 143 2.14 13.65 2.61
CA SER A 143 1.19 14.28 3.52
C SER A 143 1.73 15.55 4.14
N GLN A 144 0.88 16.55 4.35
CA GLN A 144 1.29 17.83 4.97
C GLN A 144 1.90 17.63 6.36
N ARG A 145 1.51 16.58 7.07
CA ARG A 145 2.07 16.25 8.39
C ARG A 145 3.51 15.73 8.32
N TYR A 146 3.85 14.89 7.35
CA TYR A 146 5.11 14.13 7.35
C TYR A 146 6.07 14.53 6.25
N THR A 147 5.58 15.12 5.16
CA THR A 147 6.39 15.54 4.01
C THR A 147 5.93 16.92 3.52
N PRO A 148 5.82 17.93 4.40
CA PRO A 148 5.32 19.25 3.99
C PRO A 148 6.24 19.87 2.93
N GLY A 149 5.68 20.20 1.77
CA GLY A 149 6.39 20.89 0.69
C GLY A 149 7.44 20.04 -0.03
N LEU A 150 7.44 18.72 0.16
CA LEU A 150 8.33 17.81 -0.57
C LEU A 150 7.71 17.30 -1.88
N GLN A 151 6.39 17.44 -2.03
CA GLN A 151 5.69 17.11 -3.26
C GLN A 151 6.03 18.12 -4.38
N GLY A 152 6.00 17.65 -5.62
CA GLY A 152 6.12 18.50 -6.81
C GLY A 152 4.76 19.08 -7.22
N GLU A 153 4.74 20.02 -8.16
CA GLU A 153 3.54 20.78 -8.56
C GLU A 153 2.34 19.92 -8.97
N LYS A 154 2.59 18.78 -9.62
CA LYS A 154 1.55 17.84 -10.06
C LYS A 154 1.34 16.67 -9.10
N HIS A 155 2.20 16.51 -8.10
CA HIS A 155 2.18 15.33 -7.25
C HIS A 155 1.03 15.37 -6.26
N LEU A 156 0.32 14.25 -6.14
CA LEU A 156 -0.72 14.08 -5.15
C LEU A 156 -0.16 14.20 -3.73
N ALA A 157 -0.79 15.04 -2.90
CA ALA A 157 -0.50 15.11 -1.47
C ALA A 157 -1.77 15.30 -0.64
N TRP A 158 -1.80 14.70 0.55
CA TRP A 158 -2.96 14.71 1.44
C TRP A 158 -2.74 15.58 2.67
N THR A 159 -3.82 16.10 3.26
CA THR A 159 -3.75 16.91 4.49
C THR A 159 -3.15 16.12 5.66
N SER A 160 -3.37 14.81 5.69
CA SER A 160 -2.82 13.94 6.70
C SER A 160 -2.69 12.51 6.19
N ALA A 161 -1.93 11.69 6.90
CA ALA A 161 -1.92 10.26 6.62
C ALA A 161 -3.31 9.63 6.71
N ARG A 162 -4.17 10.11 7.61
CA ARG A 162 -5.53 9.60 7.78
C ARG A 162 -6.37 9.72 6.51
N ALA A 163 -6.17 10.79 5.73
CA ALA A 163 -6.92 11.04 4.49
C ALA A 163 -6.53 10.05 3.37
N TRP A 164 -5.24 9.80 3.15
CA TRP A 164 -4.86 8.77 2.16
C TRP A 164 -5.11 7.35 2.67
N ILE A 165 -4.97 7.09 3.98
CA ILE A 165 -5.28 5.78 4.58
C ILE A 165 -6.74 5.40 4.33
N SER A 166 -7.64 6.38 4.40
CA SER A 166 -9.08 6.17 4.19
C SER A 166 -9.49 6.05 2.72
N GLY A 167 -8.58 6.11 1.74
CA GLY A 167 -8.99 6.19 0.34
C GLY A 167 -9.58 7.56 -0.04
N GLY A 168 -9.26 8.63 0.69
CA GLY A 168 -9.84 9.96 0.46
C GLY A 168 -9.13 10.75 -0.63
N ALA A 169 -9.79 11.83 -1.09
CA ALA A 169 -9.23 12.76 -2.08
C ALA A 169 -7.96 13.46 -1.58
N ALA A 170 -7.03 13.71 -2.50
CA ALA A 170 -5.85 14.50 -2.26
C ALA A 170 -6.22 15.97 -2.02
N SER A 171 -5.38 16.67 -1.28
CA SER A 171 -5.49 18.13 -1.06
C SER A 171 -4.60 18.94 -1.99
N HIS A 172 -3.75 18.25 -2.76
CA HIS A 172 -2.83 18.82 -3.71
C HIS A 172 -2.79 17.93 -4.97
N PRO A 173 -2.80 18.51 -6.19
CA PRO A 173 -2.99 19.93 -6.49
C PRO A 173 -4.31 20.50 -5.93
N ALA A 174 -4.41 21.83 -5.82
CA ALA A 174 -5.56 22.46 -5.16
C ALA A 174 -6.87 22.06 -5.85
N ARG A 175 -7.88 21.65 -5.06
CA ARG A 175 -9.17 21.11 -5.52
C ARG A 175 -9.10 19.76 -6.22
N SER A 176 -8.02 19.01 -6.05
CA SER A 176 -7.96 17.61 -6.50
C SER A 176 -9.13 16.81 -5.94
N THR A 177 -9.77 16.02 -6.80
CA THR A 177 -10.76 15.00 -6.43
C THR A 177 -10.17 13.59 -6.46
N THR A 178 -8.91 13.46 -6.86
CA THR A 178 -8.23 12.18 -7.02
C THR A 178 -7.95 11.55 -5.67
N THR A 179 -8.43 10.33 -5.48
CA THR A 179 -8.26 9.58 -4.24
C THR A 179 -6.94 8.80 -4.23
N SER A 180 -6.54 8.32 -3.05
CA SER A 180 -5.42 7.36 -2.98
C SER A 180 -5.76 5.99 -3.59
N ILE A 181 -7.05 5.69 -3.81
CA ILE A 181 -7.49 4.52 -4.57
C ILE A 181 -7.19 4.74 -6.06
N ASP A 182 -7.58 5.89 -6.61
CA ASP A 182 -7.31 6.26 -8.01
C ASP A 182 -5.80 6.30 -8.30
N ALA A 183 -5.00 6.77 -7.33
CA ALA A 183 -3.54 6.78 -7.44
C ALA A 183 -2.94 5.36 -7.54
N LEU A 184 -3.40 4.42 -6.70
CA LEU A 184 -2.95 3.02 -6.77
C LEU A 184 -3.46 2.30 -8.02
N GLU A 185 -4.68 2.62 -8.46
CA GLU A 185 -5.22 2.17 -9.73
C GLU A 185 -4.35 2.58 -10.92
N ALA A 186 -3.98 3.86 -10.98
CA ALA A 186 -3.10 4.38 -12.03
C ALA A 186 -1.71 3.73 -12.03
N LEU A 187 -1.17 3.41 -10.85
CA LEU A 187 0.08 2.66 -10.76
C LEU A 187 -0.06 1.23 -11.30
N VAL A 188 -1.14 0.53 -10.95
CA VAL A 188 -1.42 -0.81 -11.50
C VAL A 188 -1.59 -0.75 -13.02
N ASP A 189 -2.28 0.27 -13.54
CA ASP A 189 -2.44 0.47 -14.99
C ASP A 189 -1.12 0.76 -15.69
N ASP A 190 -0.28 1.66 -15.14
CA ASP A 190 1.03 1.99 -15.71
C ASP A 190 1.97 0.78 -15.76
N LEU A 191 1.96 -0.05 -14.71
CA LEU A 191 2.71 -1.30 -14.68
C LEU A 191 2.15 -2.32 -15.68
N SER A 192 0.85 -2.35 -15.91
CA SER A 192 0.21 -3.33 -16.81
C SER A 192 0.32 -2.98 -18.30
N ARG A 193 0.95 -1.85 -18.65
CA ARG A 193 1.15 -1.43 -20.03
C ARG A 193 2.10 -2.37 -20.78
N ARG A 194 1.56 -3.13 -21.73
CA ARG A 194 2.33 -4.12 -22.53
C ARG A 194 3.39 -3.49 -23.44
N ASP A 195 3.23 -2.23 -23.82
CA ASP A 195 4.26 -1.47 -24.55
C ASP A 195 5.48 -1.16 -23.66
N LYS A 196 5.28 -1.06 -22.33
CA LYS A 196 6.34 -0.80 -21.34
C LYS A 196 6.90 -2.08 -20.75
N TYR A 197 6.03 -3.00 -20.33
CA TYR A 197 6.38 -4.28 -19.69
C TYR A 197 5.69 -5.45 -20.41
N PRO A 198 6.18 -5.86 -21.60
CA PRO A 198 5.50 -6.86 -22.44
C PRO A 198 5.35 -8.25 -21.82
N ARG A 199 6.17 -8.60 -20.81
CA ARG A 199 6.14 -9.91 -20.13
C ARG A 199 5.55 -9.86 -18.74
N LEU A 200 5.10 -8.69 -18.25
CA LEU A 200 4.54 -8.58 -16.92
C LEU A 200 3.26 -9.42 -16.83
N ALA A 201 3.25 -10.39 -15.92
CA ALA A 201 2.11 -11.24 -15.67
C ALA A 201 1.55 -11.06 -14.25
N ASN A 202 2.35 -10.53 -13.32
CA ASN A 202 1.97 -10.42 -11.92
C ASN A 202 2.27 -9.04 -11.33
N ILE A 203 1.35 -8.54 -10.53
CA ILE A 203 1.55 -7.40 -9.64
C ILE A 203 1.12 -7.81 -8.25
N THR A 204 2.00 -7.65 -7.26
CA THR A 204 1.64 -7.83 -5.85
C THR A 204 1.73 -6.49 -5.15
N VAL A 205 0.60 -5.99 -4.68
CA VAL A 205 0.53 -4.76 -3.90
C VAL A 205 0.50 -5.12 -2.42
N VAL A 206 1.62 -4.93 -1.74
CA VAL A 206 1.77 -5.16 -0.30
C VAL A 206 1.73 -3.84 0.46
N GLY A 207 0.96 -3.78 1.54
CA GLY A 207 0.88 -2.59 2.38
C GLY A 207 1.28 -2.89 3.81
N GLN A 208 2.14 -2.07 4.40
CA GLN A 208 2.52 -2.18 5.81
C GLN A 208 1.69 -1.26 6.71
N SER A 209 1.06 -1.82 7.75
CA SER A 209 0.42 -1.03 8.81
C SER A 209 -0.62 -0.06 8.23
N ALA A 210 -0.35 1.25 8.16
CA ALA A 210 -1.19 2.22 7.45
C ALA A 210 -1.38 1.91 5.96
N GLY A 211 -0.29 1.53 5.26
CA GLY A 211 -0.36 1.04 3.88
C GLY A 211 -1.17 -0.24 3.78
N GLY A 212 -1.11 -1.12 4.79
CA GLY A 212 -1.94 -2.34 4.84
C GLY A 212 -3.42 -2.02 4.95
N GLN A 213 -3.78 -0.97 5.68
CA GLN A 213 -5.17 -0.50 5.73
C GLN A 213 -5.63 0.05 4.37
N LEU A 214 -4.76 0.79 3.67
CA LEU A 214 -5.07 1.28 2.32
C LEU A 214 -5.17 0.13 1.32
N VAL A 215 -4.28 -0.87 1.37
CA VAL A 215 -4.33 -2.04 0.49
C VAL A 215 -5.59 -2.89 0.73
N GLN A 216 -6.03 -3.07 1.98
CA GLN A 216 -7.32 -3.71 2.26
C GLN A 216 -8.48 -2.96 1.59
N ARG A 217 -8.48 -1.62 1.67
CA ARG A 217 -9.50 -0.77 1.04
C ARG A 217 -9.38 -0.79 -0.47
N PHE A 218 -8.17 -0.79 -1.01
CA PHE A 218 -7.93 -0.89 -2.44
C PHE A 218 -8.47 -2.21 -3.00
N ALA A 219 -8.21 -3.31 -2.31
CA ALA A 219 -8.79 -4.62 -2.64
C ALA A 219 -10.32 -4.66 -2.56
N ALA A 220 -10.98 -3.74 -1.85
CA ALA A 220 -12.44 -3.66 -1.82
C ALA A 220 -13.00 -2.68 -2.87
N LEU A 221 -12.35 -1.52 -3.01
CA LEU A 221 -12.86 -0.36 -3.73
C LEU A 221 -12.42 -0.27 -5.18
N ALA A 222 -11.33 -0.93 -5.56
CA ALA A 222 -10.84 -0.88 -6.94
C ALA A 222 -11.95 -1.23 -7.94
N ARG A 223 -11.81 -0.74 -9.17
CA ARG A 223 -12.64 -1.13 -10.32
C ARG A 223 -12.70 -2.65 -10.45
N GLU A 224 -13.87 -3.15 -10.84
CA GLU A 224 -14.16 -4.58 -10.84
C GLU A 224 -13.27 -5.35 -11.81
N ARG A 225 -13.10 -4.81 -13.02
CA ARG A 225 -12.22 -5.37 -14.03
C ARG A 225 -10.80 -4.86 -13.82
N GLY A 226 -9.90 -5.77 -13.48
CA GLY A 226 -8.46 -5.52 -13.47
C GLY A 226 -7.85 -5.41 -14.88
N PRO A 227 -6.55 -5.13 -14.98
CA PRO A 227 -5.83 -5.11 -16.24
C PRO A 227 -5.86 -6.48 -16.95
N ASP A 228 -6.02 -6.48 -18.27
CA ASP A 228 -6.17 -7.71 -19.05
C ASP A 228 -4.87 -8.53 -19.11
N GLY A 229 -4.93 -9.77 -18.62
CA GLY A 229 -3.83 -10.72 -18.63
C GLY A 229 -2.71 -10.40 -17.63
N VAL A 230 -2.99 -9.58 -16.61
CA VAL A 230 -2.11 -9.35 -15.46
C VAL A 230 -2.86 -9.74 -14.19
N HIS A 231 -2.28 -10.67 -13.44
CA HIS A 231 -2.79 -11.07 -12.14
C HIS A 231 -2.38 -10.05 -11.06
N VAL A 232 -3.34 -9.60 -10.26
CA VAL A 232 -3.11 -8.64 -9.18
C VAL A 232 -3.44 -9.26 -7.83
N ARG A 233 -2.44 -9.35 -6.96
CA ARG A 233 -2.59 -9.75 -5.56
C ARG A 233 -2.53 -8.54 -4.63
N TYR A 234 -3.37 -8.56 -3.60
CA TYR A 234 -3.41 -7.56 -2.54
C TYR A 234 -2.95 -8.17 -1.21
N VAL A 235 -1.80 -7.74 -0.70
CA VAL A 235 -1.27 -8.22 0.58
C VAL A 235 -1.46 -7.15 1.66
N GLN A 236 -2.43 -7.34 2.54
CA GLN A 236 -2.64 -6.46 3.69
C GLN A 236 -1.78 -6.96 4.85
N ASN A 237 -0.70 -6.24 5.19
CA ASN A 237 0.18 -6.63 6.29
C ASN A 237 -0.07 -5.81 7.55
N ASN A 238 -0.45 -6.50 8.64
CA ASN A 238 -0.73 -5.92 9.95
C ASN A 238 -1.54 -4.59 9.93
N PRO A 239 -2.62 -4.44 9.12
CA PRO A 239 -3.44 -3.24 9.17
C PRO A 239 -3.95 -2.99 10.59
N ALA A 240 -3.94 -1.73 11.00
CA ALA A 240 -4.48 -1.35 12.31
C ALA A 240 -6.02 -1.43 12.37
N THR A 241 -6.68 -1.29 11.21
CA THR A 241 -8.11 -1.44 10.99
C THR A 241 -8.40 -1.93 9.58
N CYS A 242 -9.54 -2.61 9.41
CA CYS A 242 -10.14 -2.91 8.12
C CYS A 242 -11.48 -2.18 7.99
N SER A 243 -11.95 -1.94 6.77
CA SER A 243 -13.30 -1.41 6.51
C SER A 243 -14.31 -2.56 6.59
N TYR A 244 -15.08 -2.65 7.68
CA TYR A 244 -16.12 -3.68 7.84
C TYR A 244 -17.31 -3.40 6.93
N PHE A 245 -17.73 -4.42 6.17
CA PHE A 245 -18.83 -4.31 5.20
C PHE A 245 -20.23 -4.26 5.84
N THR A 246 -20.31 -4.52 7.14
CA THR A 246 -21.56 -4.45 7.94
C THR A 246 -21.30 -3.71 9.26
N GLY A 247 -22.38 -3.35 9.96
CA GLY A 247 -22.31 -2.80 11.32
C GLY A 247 -21.92 -3.80 12.41
N HIS A 248 -21.79 -5.10 12.12
CA HIS A 248 -21.45 -6.08 13.13
C HIS A 248 -19.99 -5.90 13.62
N ARG A 249 -19.79 -6.03 14.93
CA ARG A 249 -18.48 -6.00 15.58
C ARG A 249 -18.35 -7.20 16.49
N SER A 250 -17.10 -7.62 16.69
CA SER A 250 -16.82 -8.86 17.41
C SER A 250 -17.21 -8.75 18.88
N THR A 251 -17.61 -9.87 19.50
CA THR A 251 -17.88 -10.00 20.93
C THR A 251 -16.88 -10.96 21.60
N PRO A 252 -16.45 -10.69 22.85
CA PRO A 252 -16.64 -9.41 23.55
C PRO A 252 -15.78 -8.31 22.91
N ALA A 253 -16.40 -7.18 22.57
CA ALA A 253 -15.68 -5.95 22.27
C ALA A 253 -15.62 -5.09 23.52
N ALA A 254 -14.43 -4.62 23.87
CA ALA A 254 -14.25 -3.50 24.79
C ALA A 254 -13.59 -2.37 23.97
N PRO A 255 -14.20 -1.17 23.83
CA PRO A 255 -15.48 -0.70 24.41
C PRO A 255 -16.71 -1.29 23.71
N SER A 256 -17.94 -0.98 24.18
CA SER A 256 -19.18 -1.39 23.47
C SER A 256 -19.47 -0.49 22.26
N ALA A 257 -20.12 -1.02 21.22
CA ALA A 257 -20.52 -0.22 20.05
C ALA A 257 -21.46 0.95 20.44
N ARG A 258 -22.31 0.76 21.45
CA ARG A 258 -23.21 1.80 22.00
C ARG A 258 -22.44 3.01 22.53
N THR A 259 -21.29 2.79 23.16
CA THR A 259 -20.44 3.86 23.72
C THR A 259 -19.49 4.48 22.70
N CYS A 260 -19.31 3.86 21.53
CA CYS A 260 -18.44 4.35 20.47
C CYS A 260 -19.28 4.94 19.32
N ARG A 261 -19.58 6.23 19.41
CA ARG A 261 -20.34 6.94 18.37
C ARG A 261 -19.63 6.84 17.02
N ARG A 262 -20.41 6.72 15.94
CA ARG A 262 -19.92 6.64 14.55
C ARG A 262 -18.93 5.49 14.32
N TYR A 263 -19.04 4.38 15.06
CA TYR A 263 -18.14 3.23 14.90
C TYR A 263 -18.19 2.56 13.53
N ASN A 264 -19.29 2.75 12.81
CA ASN A 264 -19.48 2.26 11.45
C ASN A 264 -19.29 3.35 10.39
N ALA A 265 -18.88 4.56 10.78
CA ALA A 265 -18.51 5.60 9.82
C ALA A 265 -17.27 5.20 9.03
N TRP A 266 -17.21 5.65 7.78
CA TRP A 266 -16.02 5.54 6.96
C TRP A 266 -14.80 6.15 7.69
N PRO A 267 -13.64 5.48 7.76
CA PRO A 267 -13.27 4.25 7.06
C PRO A 267 -13.26 2.98 7.94
N PHE A 268 -14.02 2.95 9.04
CA PHE A 268 -14.14 1.78 9.92
C PHE A 268 -15.32 0.88 9.54
N GLY A 269 -16.35 1.47 8.93
CA GLY A 269 -17.43 0.82 8.21
C GLY A 269 -17.81 1.65 6.98
N PHE A 270 -19.04 1.54 6.49
CA PHE A 270 -19.49 2.22 5.26
C PHE A 270 -20.49 3.37 5.49
N ASP A 271 -20.80 3.76 6.73
CA ASP A 271 -21.69 4.91 6.96
C ASP A 271 -21.02 6.20 6.48
N GLY A 272 -21.74 6.96 5.66
CA GLY A 272 -21.23 8.20 5.07
C GLY A 272 -20.06 8.01 4.11
N PHE A 273 -19.89 6.82 3.53
CA PHE A 273 -18.94 6.63 2.43
C PHE A 273 -19.53 7.20 1.13
N ASP A 274 -18.81 8.14 0.51
CA ASP A 274 -19.26 8.87 -0.68
C ASP A 274 -19.13 8.07 -1.99
N GLY A 275 -18.41 6.94 -1.96
CA GLY A 275 -18.16 6.11 -3.13
C GLY A 275 -16.77 6.30 -3.72
N THR A 276 -16.58 5.77 -4.92
CA THR A 276 -15.35 5.88 -5.71
C THR A 276 -15.59 6.79 -6.92
N ALA A 277 -14.57 7.02 -7.75
CA ALA A 277 -14.75 7.71 -9.03
C ALA A 277 -15.80 7.02 -9.95
N ALA A 278 -16.00 5.70 -9.80
CA ALA A 278 -17.02 4.93 -10.51
C ALA A 278 -18.43 5.01 -9.86
N GLY A 279 -18.58 5.82 -8.81
CA GLY A 279 -19.81 5.96 -8.04
C GLY A 279 -19.84 5.13 -6.75
N ARG A 280 -20.97 5.18 -6.06
CA ARG A 280 -21.20 4.51 -4.78
C ARG A 280 -21.97 3.21 -4.99
N LEU A 281 -21.35 2.10 -4.56
CA LEU A 281 -22.01 0.79 -4.48
C LEU A 281 -22.47 0.48 -3.05
N PRO A 282 -23.45 -0.40 -2.88
CA PRO A 282 -23.78 -0.92 -1.56
C PRO A 282 -22.61 -1.76 -1.00
N PRO A 283 -22.41 -1.82 0.34
CA PRO A 283 -21.30 -2.55 0.95
C PRO A 283 -21.19 -4.02 0.53
N ARG A 284 -22.32 -4.68 0.24
CA ARG A 284 -22.36 -6.06 -0.25
C ARG A 284 -21.65 -6.25 -1.60
N GLU A 285 -21.74 -5.27 -2.50
CA GLU A 285 -21.03 -5.33 -3.80
C GLU A 285 -19.52 -5.14 -3.62
N TYR A 286 -19.09 -4.24 -2.72
CA TYR A 286 -17.67 -4.13 -2.39
C TYR A 286 -17.14 -5.41 -1.72
N PHE A 287 -17.96 -6.07 -0.89
CA PHE A 287 -17.61 -7.38 -0.33
C PHE A 287 -17.46 -8.43 -1.43
N ARG A 288 -18.39 -8.51 -2.38
CA ARG A 288 -18.29 -9.45 -3.51
C ARG A 288 -17.00 -9.26 -4.29
N ARG A 289 -16.64 -7.99 -4.58
CA ARG A 289 -15.38 -7.66 -5.26
C ARG A 289 -14.14 -8.04 -4.45
N TYR A 290 -14.15 -7.76 -3.14
CA TYR A 290 -13.06 -8.15 -2.25
C TYR A 290 -12.87 -9.68 -2.24
N MET A 291 -13.98 -10.43 -2.21
CA MET A 291 -13.97 -11.89 -2.18
C MET A 291 -13.57 -12.55 -3.49
N SER A 292 -13.74 -11.87 -4.63
CA SER A 292 -13.32 -12.37 -5.94
C SER A 292 -11.86 -12.10 -6.28
N ARG A 293 -11.12 -11.41 -5.41
CA ARG A 293 -9.73 -10.98 -5.64
C ARG A 293 -8.77 -11.87 -4.86
N ASP A 294 -7.54 -12.02 -5.35
CA ASP A 294 -6.46 -12.63 -4.57
C ASP A 294 -6.03 -11.66 -3.45
N VAL A 295 -6.51 -11.90 -2.24
CA VAL A 295 -6.17 -11.11 -1.05
C VAL A 295 -5.46 -11.98 -0.04
N VAL A 296 -4.32 -11.51 0.47
CA VAL A 296 -3.58 -12.19 1.54
C VAL A 296 -3.49 -11.29 2.76
N ALA A 297 -4.10 -11.70 3.86
CA ALA A 297 -3.85 -11.10 5.17
C ALA A 297 -2.58 -11.69 5.77
N THR A 298 -1.53 -10.88 5.84
CA THR A 298 -0.29 -11.25 6.54
C THR A 298 -0.33 -10.70 7.96
N VAL A 299 0.02 -11.56 8.93
CA VAL A 299 -0.07 -11.23 10.35
C VAL A 299 1.21 -11.64 11.07
N GLY A 300 1.83 -10.69 11.78
CA GLY A 300 2.87 -10.98 12.76
C GLY A 300 2.23 -11.44 14.07
N TYR A 301 2.45 -12.68 14.48
CA TYR A 301 1.81 -13.22 15.68
C TYR A 301 2.27 -12.54 16.98
N ARG A 302 3.41 -11.85 16.96
CA ARG A 302 3.91 -11.05 18.08
C ARG A 302 3.54 -9.57 17.97
N ASP A 303 2.70 -9.18 17.01
CA ASP A 303 2.17 -7.82 16.92
C ASP A 303 1.05 -7.54 17.95
N THR A 304 1.44 -7.61 19.22
CA THR A 304 0.54 -7.65 20.39
C THR A 304 0.64 -6.41 21.28
N ASN A 305 1.35 -5.38 20.83
CA ASN A 305 1.54 -4.17 21.61
C ASN A 305 0.23 -3.35 21.68
N PRO A 306 -0.40 -3.22 22.87
CA PRO A 306 -1.70 -2.56 23.00
C PRO A 306 -1.64 -1.04 22.84
N CYS A 307 -0.45 -0.44 22.87
CA CYS A 307 -0.24 1.01 22.77
C CYS A 307 0.04 1.47 21.33
N SER A 308 0.00 0.56 20.36
CA SER A 308 0.46 0.79 18.98
C SER A 308 -0.67 0.67 17.95
N GLY A 309 -0.53 1.31 16.78
CA GLY A 309 -1.62 1.39 15.78
C GLY A 309 -2.68 2.42 16.13
N ASP A 310 -3.87 2.30 15.53
CA ASP A 310 -5.02 3.13 15.88
C ASP A 310 -5.67 2.60 17.16
N GLN A 311 -5.79 3.46 18.18
CA GLN A 311 -6.39 3.13 19.48
C GLN A 311 -7.68 3.91 19.73
N ALA A 312 -8.23 4.57 18.69
CA ALA A 312 -9.57 5.12 18.75
C ALA A 312 -10.61 4.01 18.95
N CYS A 313 -11.73 4.31 19.62
CA CYS A 313 -12.71 3.28 19.99
C CYS A 313 -13.19 2.45 18.78
N GLN A 314 -13.33 3.07 17.61
CA GLN A 314 -13.78 2.41 16.38
C GLN A 314 -12.81 1.32 15.93
N ALA A 315 -11.51 1.54 16.11
CA ALA A 315 -10.47 0.56 15.80
C ALA A 315 -10.44 -0.57 16.84
N VAL A 316 -10.58 -0.24 18.12
CA VAL A 316 -10.56 -1.22 19.22
C VAL A 316 -11.77 -2.17 19.13
N LEU A 317 -12.92 -1.71 18.62
CA LEU A 317 -14.08 -2.58 18.35
C LEU A 317 -13.81 -3.71 17.34
N GLN A 318 -12.73 -3.65 16.56
CA GLN A 318 -12.42 -4.66 15.55
C GLN A 318 -11.65 -5.87 16.10
N GLY A 319 -11.45 -5.97 17.42
CA GLY A 319 -10.73 -7.10 18.05
C GLY A 319 -9.82 -6.71 19.21
N GLY A 320 -10.06 -5.59 19.88
CA GLY A 320 -9.31 -5.14 21.06
C GLY A 320 -8.10 -4.26 20.75
N HIS A 321 -7.22 -4.08 21.73
CA HIS A 321 -6.08 -3.17 21.63
C HIS A 321 -4.91 -3.70 20.77
N ARG A 322 -4.83 -5.02 20.56
CA ARG A 322 -3.73 -5.67 19.85
C ARG A 322 -4.03 -5.77 18.36
N ARG A 323 -3.13 -5.29 17.50
CA ARG A 323 -3.32 -5.37 16.03
C ARG A 323 -3.47 -6.82 15.55
N ARG A 324 -2.68 -7.75 16.08
CA ARG A 324 -2.81 -9.19 15.77
C ARG A 324 -4.26 -9.68 15.91
N ASP A 325 -4.88 -9.40 17.05
CA ASP A 325 -6.23 -9.90 17.36
C ASP A 325 -7.25 -9.31 16.38
N ARG A 326 -7.12 -8.01 16.02
CA ARG A 326 -7.98 -7.38 14.99
C ARG A 326 -7.88 -8.04 13.63
N ASN A 327 -6.68 -8.45 13.24
CA ASN A 327 -6.45 -9.11 11.95
C ASN A 327 -7.01 -10.53 11.91
N LEU A 328 -6.86 -11.29 13.01
CA LEU A 328 -7.47 -12.62 13.13
C LEU A 328 -9.01 -12.54 13.19
N VAL A 329 -9.56 -11.54 13.90
CA VAL A 329 -11.00 -11.26 13.92
C VAL A 329 -11.53 -10.83 12.55
N TRP A 330 -10.75 -10.03 11.80
CA TRP A 330 -11.10 -9.67 10.42
C TRP A 330 -11.22 -10.89 9.51
N TYR A 331 -10.26 -11.80 9.59
CA TYR A 331 -10.30 -13.06 8.84
C TYR A 331 -11.56 -13.85 9.18
N ARG A 332 -11.84 -14.03 10.48
CA ARG A 332 -13.08 -14.67 10.95
C ARG A 332 -14.33 -14.00 10.41
N TYR A 333 -14.41 -12.67 10.51
CA TYR A 333 -15.54 -11.88 10.04
C TYR A 333 -15.87 -12.13 8.57
N VAL A 334 -14.84 -12.08 7.71
CA VAL A 334 -15.01 -12.26 6.26
C VAL A 334 -15.50 -13.67 5.94
N HIS A 335 -14.91 -14.70 6.55
CA HIS A 335 -15.28 -16.09 6.30
C HIS A 335 -16.64 -16.48 6.89
N GLU A 336 -17.02 -15.95 8.05
CA GLU A 336 -18.37 -16.14 8.62
C GLU A 336 -19.44 -15.42 7.80
N LEU A 337 -19.17 -14.21 7.30
CA LEU A 337 -20.10 -13.45 6.45
C LEU A 337 -20.34 -14.13 5.10
N ALA A 338 -19.30 -14.73 4.52
CA ALA A 338 -19.38 -15.48 3.26
C ALA A 338 -19.73 -16.97 3.41
N ARG A 339 -19.87 -17.50 4.62
CA ARG A 339 -20.19 -18.92 4.89
C ARG A 339 -19.29 -19.95 4.19
N THR A 340 -18.03 -19.58 3.99
CA THR A 340 -17.03 -20.37 3.23
C THR A 340 -16.73 -21.77 3.78
N GLY A 341 -17.14 -22.07 5.01
CA GLY A 341 -16.81 -23.31 5.70
C GLY A 341 -15.38 -23.37 6.27
N GLU A 342 -14.62 -22.28 6.24
CA GLU A 342 -13.29 -22.19 6.86
C GLU A 342 -13.32 -22.63 8.33
N ASP A 343 -12.36 -23.44 8.74
CA ASP A 343 -12.21 -23.83 10.15
C ASP A 343 -11.63 -22.67 10.96
N LEU A 344 -12.53 -22.00 11.67
CA LEU A 344 -12.23 -20.85 12.52
C LEU A 344 -12.09 -21.25 14.00
N THR A 345 -11.90 -22.54 14.29
CA THR A 345 -11.64 -23.01 15.65
C THR A 345 -10.39 -22.34 16.22
N GLY A 346 -10.48 -21.83 17.45
CA GLY A 346 -9.37 -21.13 18.11
C GLY A 346 -9.17 -19.68 17.66
N PHE A 347 -9.77 -19.22 16.57
CA PHE A 347 -9.72 -17.80 16.19
C PHE A 347 -10.41 -16.94 17.26
N PRO A 348 -9.87 -15.74 17.57
CA PRO A 348 -10.46 -14.84 18.55
C PRO A 348 -11.77 -14.23 18.05
N GLY A 349 -12.63 -13.89 19.02
CA GLY A 349 -13.82 -13.03 18.86
C GLY A 349 -14.97 -13.66 18.08
N SER A 350 -16.23 -13.47 18.48
CA SER A 350 -17.41 -14.02 17.78
C SER A 350 -18.29 -12.94 17.18
N PHE A 351 -19.21 -13.28 16.28
CA PHE A 351 -20.21 -12.33 15.79
C PHE A 351 -21.64 -12.85 15.99
N ALA A 352 -22.52 -12.00 16.53
CA ALA A 352 -23.94 -12.29 16.65
C ALA A 352 -24.72 -11.72 15.46
N GLY A 353 -25.58 -12.53 14.85
CA GLY A 353 -26.53 -12.06 13.83
C GLY A 353 -25.92 -11.66 12.47
N LEU A 354 -24.71 -12.14 12.13
CA LEU A 354 -24.16 -11.88 10.80
C LEU A 354 -25.11 -12.41 9.72
N PRO A 355 -25.42 -11.60 8.69
CA PRO A 355 -26.18 -12.09 7.55
C PRO A 355 -25.36 -13.14 6.79
N ASP A 356 -26.06 -13.94 5.99
CA ASP A 356 -25.42 -14.87 5.06
C ASP A 356 -25.30 -14.22 3.68
N TRP A 357 -24.09 -13.92 3.26
CA TRP A 357 -23.80 -13.34 1.95
C TRP A 357 -23.22 -14.36 0.96
N GLY A 358 -23.04 -15.63 1.36
CA GLY A 358 -22.46 -16.70 0.54
C GLY A 358 -23.46 -17.72 -0.01
N SER A 359 -24.62 -17.92 0.62
CA SER A 359 -25.58 -18.97 0.24
C SER A 359 -26.70 -18.53 -0.72
N GLY A 360 -26.74 -17.26 -1.13
CA GLY A 360 -27.82 -16.73 -1.96
C GLY A 360 -27.63 -16.95 -3.47
N SER A 361 -28.73 -17.07 -4.21
CA SER A 361 -28.79 -17.07 -5.69
C SER A 361 -29.11 -15.70 -6.32
N GLY A 362 -29.14 -14.63 -5.51
CA GLY A 362 -29.41 -13.27 -5.97
C GLY A 362 -28.21 -12.60 -6.65
N SER A 363 -28.47 -11.51 -7.38
CA SER A 363 -27.40 -10.60 -7.85
C SER A 363 -26.61 -10.11 -6.65
N GLY A 364 -25.27 -10.25 -6.69
CA GLY A 364 -24.40 -9.90 -5.56
C GLY A 364 -24.08 -11.05 -4.59
N SER A 365 -24.36 -12.31 -4.98
CA SER A 365 -23.87 -13.51 -4.28
C SER A 365 -22.37 -13.73 -4.50
N VAL A 366 -21.68 -14.19 -3.46
CA VAL A 366 -20.29 -14.65 -3.54
C VAL A 366 -20.33 -16.17 -3.67
N PRO A 367 -19.72 -16.79 -4.71
CA PRO A 367 -19.67 -18.24 -4.83
C PRO A 367 -19.11 -18.86 -3.55
N ASN A 368 -19.87 -19.79 -2.97
CA ASN A 368 -19.71 -20.34 -1.61
C ASN A 368 -18.37 -21.10 -1.36
N THR A 369 -17.51 -21.27 -2.36
CA THR A 369 -16.35 -22.18 -2.32
C THR A 369 -14.97 -21.55 -2.49
N SER A 370 -14.86 -20.22 -2.67
CA SER A 370 -13.56 -19.58 -2.81
C SER A 370 -13.55 -18.19 -2.19
N ALA A 371 -13.18 -18.12 -0.92
CA ALA A 371 -12.73 -16.85 -0.36
C ALA A 371 -11.40 -16.47 -1.01
N GLY A 372 -11.39 -15.38 -1.78
CA GLY A 372 -10.16 -14.78 -2.25
C GLY A 372 -9.23 -14.34 -1.12
N LEU A 373 -9.78 -14.12 0.09
CA LEU A 373 -9.01 -13.84 1.30
C LEU A 373 -8.35 -15.10 1.87
N ARG A 374 -7.02 -15.08 1.93
CA ARG A 374 -6.17 -16.09 2.58
C ARG A 374 -5.44 -15.48 3.76
N LEU A 375 -5.02 -16.32 4.72
CA LEU A 375 -4.27 -15.90 5.90
C LEU A 375 -2.87 -16.49 5.88
N ALA A 376 -1.86 -15.66 6.15
CA ALA A 376 -0.47 -16.07 6.33
C ALA A 376 0.06 -15.50 7.66
N VAL A 377 0.29 -16.34 8.67
CA VAL A 377 0.71 -15.90 10.00
C VAL A 377 2.16 -16.28 10.29
N ALA A 378 3.01 -15.26 10.44
CA ALA A 378 4.40 -15.41 10.84
C ALA A 378 4.50 -15.48 12.38
N ARG A 379 4.69 -16.69 12.92
CA ARG A 379 4.70 -16.95 14.37
C ARG A 379 5.75 -16.15 15.15
N GLY A 380 6.92 -15.94 14.55
CA GLY A 380 8.06 -15.27 15.19
C GLY A 380 8.07 -13.75 15.03
N ALA A 381 7.19 -13.19 14.19
CA ALA A 381 7.28 -11.83 13.71
C ALA A 381 6.42 -10.84 14.49
N GLY A 382 6.92 -9.61 14.64
CA GLY A 382 6.21 -8.48 15.24
C GLY A 382 5.52 -7.57 14.22
N HIS A 383 5.69 -6.26 14.40
CA HIS A 383 5.13 -5.24 13.51
C HIS A 383 6.11 -4.76 12.43
N GLU A 384 7.33 -5.28 12.40
CA GLU A 384 8.31 -4.87 11.40
C GLU A 384 8.05 -5.59 10.07
N PHE A 385 8.33 -4.92 8.95
CA PHE A 385 8.07 -5.46 7.61
C PHE A 385 8.96 -6.69 7.34
N ASP A 386 10.26 -6.55 7.60
CA ASP A 386 11.26 -7.58 7.33
C ASP A 386 11.05 -8.83 8.19
N ASP A 387 10.60 -8.68 9.45
CA ASP A 387 10.27 -9.80 10.34
C ASP A 387 9.29 -10.80 9.70
N ILE A 388 8.30 -10.27 8.96
CA ILE A 388 7.27 -11.09 8.30
C ILE A 388 7.78 -11.55 6.95
N PHE A 389 8.30 -10.64 6.12
CA PHE A 389 8.62 -10.94 4.73
C PHE A 389 9.96 -11.65 4.54
N ALA A 390 10.81 -11.75 5.56
CA ALA A 390 11.95 -12.66 5.58
C ALA A 390 11.58 -14.10 6.01
N SER A 391 10.37 -14.32 6.51
CA SER A 391 9.86 -15.64 6.88
C SER A 391 9.34 -16.41 5.67
N PRO A 392 9.28 -17.76 5.71
CA PRO A 392 8.73 -18.56 4.61
C PRO A 392 7.32 -18.15 4.19
N VAL A 393 6.45 -17.80 5.15
CA VAL A 393 5.07 -17.40 4.85
C VAL A 393 4.99 -16.03 4.19
N GLY A 394 5.87 -15.10 4.58
CA GLY A 394 5.93 -13.79 3.96
C GLY A 394 6.47 -13.87 2.53
N LEU A 395 7.54 -14.64 2.31
CA LEU A 395 8.05 -14.91 0.96
C LEU A 395 6.95 -15.56 0.10
N SER A 396 6.25 -16.57 0.60
CA SER A 396 5.15 -17.19 -0.12
C SER A 396 4.02 -16.20 -0.45
N ALA A 397 3.62 -15.35 0.50
CA ALA A 397 2.60 -14.33 0.28
C ALA A 397 2.97 -13.33 -0.84
N LEU A 398 4.26 -12.99 -0.99
CA LEU A 398 4.73 -12.08 -2.03
C LEU A 398 4.93 -12.77 -3.38
N PHE A 399 5.50 -13.98 -3.40
CA PHE A 399 6.03 -14.57 -4.63
C PHE A 399 5.21 -15.73 -5.19
N ASP A 400 4.53 -16.53 -4.38
CA ASP A 400 3.83 -17.75 -4.85
C ASP A 400 2.53 -17.42 -5.59
N HIS A 401 2.21 -18.16 -6.64
CA HIS A 401 1.04 -17.82 -7.48
C HIS A 401 -0.21 -18.49 -6.92
N ASP A 402 -0.19 -19.82 -6.80
CA ASP A 402 -1.39 -20.60 -6.48
C ASP A 402 -1.55 -20.84 -4.98
N HIS A 403 -0.50 -21.33 -4.33
CA HIS A 403 -0.55 -21.74 -2.93
C HIS A 403 0.28 -20.79 -2.05
N VAL A 404 -0.40 -20.03 -1.19
CA VAL A 404 0.25 -19.23 -0.16
C VAL A 404 0.33 -20.04 1.12
N LEU A 405 1.55 -20.13 1.68
CA LEU A 405 1.80 -20.80 2.95
C LEU A 405 1.06 -20.09 4.09
N GLU A 406 0.24 -20.84 4.81
CA GLU A 406 -0.62 -20.29 5.87
C GLU A 406 0.15 -19.99 7.17
N GLY A 407 1.19 -20.78 7.45
CA GLY A 407 1.99 -20.64 8.67
C GLY A 407 1.25 -21.08 9.92
N TRP A 408 1.39 -20.30 11.00
CA TRP A 408 0.72 -20.62 12.26
C TRP A 408 -0.79 -20.40 12.16
N ARG A 409 -1.59 -21.30 12.73
CA ARG A 409 -3.03 -21.08 12.89
C ARG A 409 -3.46 -21.25 14.34
N PRO A 410 -4.42 -20.46 14.83
CA PRO A 410 -5.07 -20.76 16.09
C PRO A 410 -5.63 -22.18 16.08
N GLY A 411 -5.37 -22.96 17.14
CA GLY A 411 -5.94 -24.31 17.29
C GLY A 411 -5.31 -25.41 16.42
N ARG A 412 -4.26 -25.12 15.64
CA ARG A 412 -3.55 -26.11 14.81
C ARG A 412 -2.03 -26.05 14.98
#